data_AF-A0A177BZX0-F1
#
_entry.id   AF-A0A177BZX0-F1
#
_cell.length_a   1.000
_cell.length_b   1.000
_cell.length_c   1.000
_cell.angle_alpha   90.00
_cell.angle_beta   90.00
_cell.angle_gamma   90.00
#
_symmetry.space_group_name_H-M   'P 1'
#
loop_
_entity.id
_entity.type
_entity.pdbx_description
1 polymer ?
#
loop_
_entity_poly.entity_id
_entity_poly.type
_entity_poly.pdbx_seq_one_letter_code
_entity_poly.pdbx_strand_id
1 'polypeptide(L)'
;MLLGYLLVSLWALLISADFDVFLVVKTLPKLDSNHLSWQIVDPNRHECPDPAHTRLFDSKGDVSGNKLGIRCEPTYPPLVHPLGPCLWFDTSTPRDITLFEMHLSEMPKVHYTLYKNGNWEMIGLYGESAGHCAPAPWPAPVDPPNSQCGDYGLWRKFRCYTFYTADYINSYERGWHP
;
A
#
# COMPACT_ATOMS: atom_id res chain seq x y z
N MET A 1 -24.73 -38.70 20.74
CA MET A 1 -23.44 -37.98 20.85
C MET A 1 -22.90 -37.61 19.47
N LEU A 2 -23.63 -36.79 18.70
CA LEU A 2 -23.27 -36.42 17.32
C LEU A 2 -23.63 -34.95 17.03
N LEU A 3 -23.51 -34.08 18.03
CA LEU A 3 -23.88 -32.65 17.94
C LEU A 3 -22.75 -31.70 18.32
N GLY A 4 -21.50 -32.20 18.41
CA GLY A 4 -20.36 -31.45 18.97
C GLY A 4 -19.29 -31.02 17.96
N TYR A 5 -19.38 -31.39 16.68
CA TYR A 5 -18.27 -31.23 15.72
C TYR A 5 -18.52 -30.20 14.61
N LEU A 6 -19.59 -29.39 14.69
CA LEU A 6 -20.00 -28.47 13.61
C LEU A 6 -19.72 -26.99 13.89
N LEU A 7 -18.98 -26.66 14.96
CA LEU A 7 -18.66 -25.27 15.33
C LEU A 7 -17.19 -24.87 15.14
N VAL A 8 -16.32 -25.77 14.69
CA VAL A 8 -14.88 -25.46 14.49
C VAL A 8 -14.58 -24.99 13.05
N SER A 9 -15.52 -25.14 12.12
CA SER A 9 -15.28 -24.90 10.68
C SER A 9 -15.51 -23.46 10.21
N LEU A 10 -16.01 -22.54 11.06
CA LEU A 10 -16.40 -21.19 10.60
C LEU A 10 -15.25 -20.18 10.55
N TRP A 11 -14.12 -20.46 11.21
CA TRP A 11 -12.95 -19.58 11.19
C TRP A 11 -12.09 -19.73 9.94
N ALA A 12 -12.22 -20.85 9.22
CA ALA A 12 -11.47 -21.15 8.00
C ALA A 12 -11.99 -20.42 6.74
N LEU A 13 -13.04 -19.60 6.88
CA LEU A 13 -13.54 -18.69 5.85
C LEU A 13 -13.31 -17.21 6.20
N LEU A 14 -12.35 -16.92 7.10
CA LEU A 14 -11.73 -15.61 7.12
C LEU A 14 -11.03 -15.42 5.78
N ILE A 15 -11.78 -14.86 4.81
CA ILE A 15 -11.25 -14.33 3.56
C ILE A 15 -10.15 -13.36 3.99
N SER A 16 -8.90 -13.83 3.94
CA SER A 16 -7.75 -12.95 4.06
C SER A 16 -7.81 -12.05 2.85
N ALA A 17 -8.18 -10.80 3.06
CA ALA A 17 -8.05 -9.79 2.02
C ALA A 17 -6.58 -9.46 1.86
N ASP A 18 -6.19 -9.05 0.66
CA ASP A 18 -4.86 -8.56 0.39
C ASP A 18 -4.89 -7.36 -0.56
N PHE A 19 -3.83 -6.57 -0.48
CA PHE A 19 -3.59 -5.47 -1.39
C PHE A 19 -2.09 -5.25 -1.56
N ASP A 20 -1.70 -4.82 -2.76
CA ASP A 20 -0.35 -4.36 -3.04
C ASP A 20 -0.29 -2.83 -2.93
N VAL A 21 0.74 -2.32 -2.26
CA VAL A 21 1.02 -0.88 -2.16
C VAL A 21 2.06 -0.52 -3.20
N PHE A 22 1.68 0.34 -4.14
CA PHE A 22 2.54 0.82 -5.22
C PHE A 22 2.94 2.29 -5.01
N LEU A 23 4.21 2.59 -5.25
CA LEU A 23 4.66 3.93 -5.56
C LEU A 23 4.39 4.18 -7.06
N VAL A 24 3.68 5.25 -7.36
CA VAL A 24 3.34 5.67 -8.72
C VAL A 24 4.20 6.85 -9.10
N VAL A 25 4.86 6.75 -10.24
CA VAL A 25 5.66 7.81 -10.86
C VAL A 25 4.96 8.22 -12.14
N LYS A 26 4.43 9.43 -12.21
CA LYS A 26 3.90 9.99 -13.47
C LYS A 26 4.97 10.84 -14.12
N THR A 27 5.39 10.46 -15.33
CA THR A 27 6.28 11.31 -16.15
C THR A 27 5.44 12.39 -16.81
N LEU A 28 5.68 13.67 -16.47
CA LEU A 28 4.99 14.78 -17.10
C LEU A 28 5.80 15.29 -18.31
N PRO A 29 5.30 15.16 -19.55
CA PRO A 29 6.08 15.44 -20.76
C PRO A 29 6.55 16.90 -20.93
N LYS A 30 6.03 17.84 -20.12
CA LYS A 30 6.21 19.28 -20.30
C LYS A 30 6.95 19.99 -19.16
N LEU A 31 7.30 19.29 -18.09
CA LEU A 31 7.71 19.93 -16.84
C LEU A 31 8.94 19.31 -16.16
N ASP A 32 9.61 18.33 -16.78
CA ASP A 32 10.76 17.59 -16.23
C ASP A 32 10.61 17.24 -14.73
N SER A 33 9.37 17.03 -14.29
CA SER A 33 9.03 16.76 -12.91
C SER A 33 8.18 15.52 -12.85
N ASN A 34 8.63 14.60 -12.01
CA ASN A 34 7.88 13.40 -11.71
C ASN A 34 6.88 13.75 -10.61
N HIS A 35 5.59 13.49 -10.87
CA HIS A 35 4.61 13.49 -9.80
C HIS A 35 4.63 12.11 -9.13
N LEU A 36 4.80 12.11 -7.81
CA LEU A 36 4.92 10.90 -7.01
C LEU A 36 3.68 10.75 -6.13
N SER A 37 3.02 9.61 -6.24
CA SER A 37 1.83 9.28 -5.47
C SER A 37 1.87 7.81 -5.08
N TRP A 38 0.89 7.38 -4.30
CA TRP A 38 0.75 5.99 -3.88
C TRP A 38 -0.58 5.41 -4.34
N GLN A 39 -0.60 4.11 -4.60
CA GLN A 39 -1.82 3.37 -4.93
C GLN A 39 -1.94 2.09 -4.14
N ILE A 40 -3.18 1.73 -3.86
CA ILE A 40 -3.59 0.47 -3.27
C ILE A 40 -4.26 -0.35 -4.37
N VAL A 41 -3.70 -1.50 -4.71
CA VAL A 41 -4.09 -2.27 -5.90
C VAL A 41 -4.39 -3.70 -5.51
N ASP A 42 -5.41 -4.30 -6.12
CA ASP A 42 -5.72 -5.72 -5.95
C ASP A 42 -4.57 -6.56 -6.57
N PRO A 43 -3.96 -7.48 -5.82
CA PRO A 43 -2.83 -8.27 -6.30
C PRO A 43 -3.19 -9.26 -7.41
N ASN A 44 -4.48 -9.56 -7.61
CA ASN A 44 -5.00 -10.39 -8.70
C ASN A 44 -5.29 -9.58 -9.96
N ARG A 45 -5.12 -8.26 -9.94
CA ARG A 45 -5.28 -7.43 -11.12
C ARG A 45 -4.12 -7.67 -12.09
N HIS A 46 -4.45 -8.22 -13.26
CA HIS A 46 -3.47 -8.51 -14.32
C HIS A 46 -3.24 -7.33 -15.28
N GLU A 47 -4.09 -6.32 -15.22
CA GLU A 47 -3.97 -5.09 -16.01
C GLU A 47 -3.31 -3.97 -15.20
N CYS A 48 -2.66 -3.06 -15.91
CA CYS A 48 -2.18 -1.81 -15.35
C CYS A 48 -3.30 -1.12 -14.55
N PRO A 49 -3.10 -0.85 -13.25
CA PRO A 49 -4.09 -0.10 -12.49
C PRO A 49 -4.16 1.32 -13.07
N ASP A 50 -5.32 1.64 -13.64
CA ASP A 50 -5.56 2.94 -14.23
C ASP A 50 -5.58 4.02 -13.13
N PRO A 51 -4.65 4.98 -13.13
CA PRO A 51 -4.63 6.05 -12.14
C PRO A 51 -5.80 7.03 -12.23
N ALA A 52 -6.51 7.07 -13.36
CA ALA A 52 -7.77 7.80 -13.45
C ALA A 52 -8.90 7.12 -12.66
N HIS A 53 -8.81 5.80 -12.46
CA HIS A 53 -9.84 4.98 -11.82
C HIS A 53 -9.35 4.24 -10.56
N THR A 54 -8.13 4.51 -10.11
CA THR A 54 -7.55 3.96 -8.89
C THR A 54 -7.02 5.12 -8.07
N ARG A 55 -7.51 5.22 -6.83
CA ARG A 55 -7.26 6.39 -5.98
C ARG A 55 -5.76 6.60 -5.78
N LEU A 56 -5.32 7.84 -5.96
CA LEU A 56 -3.97 8.28 -5.62
C LEU A 56 -3.94 8.83 -4.19
N PHE A 57 -2.97 8.37 -3.41
CA PHE A 57 -2.67 8.87 -2.08
C PHE A 57 -1.39 9.69 -2.12
N ASP A 58 -1.45 10.91 -1.59
CA ASP A 58 -0.26 11.77 -1.50
C ASP A 58 0.68 11.32 -0.38
N SER A 59 1.97 11.59 -0.58
CA SER A 59 2.94 11.53 0.52
C SER A 59 2.68 12.68 1.51
N LYS A 60 2.67 12.39 2.82
CA LYS A 60 2.52 13.39 3.88
C LYS A 60 3.56 13.20 4.97
N GLY A 61 3.92 14.29 5.64
CA GLY A 61 4.74 14.22 6.86
C GLY A 61 3.97 13.70 8.07
N ASP A 62 2.64 13.70 8.00
CA ASP A 62 1.72 13.28 9.06
C ASP A 62 0.38 12.85 8.44
N VAL A 63 -0.10 11.67 8.81
CA VAL A 63 -1.39 11.09 8.39
C VAL A 63 -2.34 10.83 9.59
N SER A 64 -2.03 11.44 10.74
CA SER A 64 -2.87 11.41 11.93
C SER A 64 -4.17 12.21 11.77
N GLY A 65 -5.10 12.00 12.69
CA GLY A 65 -6.42 12.66 12.65
C GLY A 65 -7.23 12.14 11.47
N ASN A 66 -7.52 13.04 10.52
CA ASN A 66 -8.33 12.77 9.33
C ASN A 66 -7.56 12.99 8.00
N LYS A 67 -6.23 12.87 8.03
CA LYS A 67 -5.36 13.22 6.91
C LYS A 67 -5.07 12.00 6.04
N LEU A 68 -5.91 11.78 5.03
CA LEU A 68 -5.74 10.69 4.07
C LEU A 68 -4.44 10.81 3.28
N GLY A 69 -3.66 9.74 3.23
CA GLY A 69 -2.36 9.72 2.56
C GLY A 69 -1.44 8.65 3.09
N ILE A 70 -0.17 8.74 2.70
CA ILE A 70 0.90 7.86 3.18
C ILE A 70 2.01 8.71 3.78
N ARG A 71 2.41 8.39 5.01
CA ARG A 71 3.66 8.88 5.60
C ARG A 71 4.69 7.78 5.51
N CYS A 72 5.87 8.15 5.05
CA CYS A 72 7.00 7.26 5.00
C CYS A 72 8.22 7.94 5.61
N GLU A 73 8.85 7.28 6.57
CA GLU A 73 10.07 7.76 7.20
C GLU A 73 11.25 6.88 6.82
N PRO A 74 12.31 7.48 6.25
CA PRO A 74 13.49 6.71 5.88
C PRO A 74 14.36 6.40 7.11
N THR A 75 15.16 5.34 7.01
CA THR A 75 16.15 4.96 8.03
C THR A 75 17.31 5.94 8.11
N TYR A 76 17.67 6.57 6.99
CA TYR A 76 18.73 7.57 6.90
C TYR A 76 18.25 8.77 6.07
N PRO A 77 18.80 9.98 6.29
CA PRO A 77 18.50 11.13 5.43
C PRO A 77 18.86 10.81 3.98
N PRO A 78 18.28 11.48 2.97
CA PRO A 78 18.58 11.21 1.55
C PRO A 78 20.07 11.47 1.23
N LEU A 79 20.91 10.44 1.40
CA LEU A 79 22.35 10.50 1.13
C LEU A 79 22.68 10.02 -0.29
N VAL A 80 21.87 9.11 -0.83
CA VAL A 80 22.14 8.38 -2.08
C VAL A 80 21.17 8.78 -3.21
N HIS A 81 19.96 9.21 -2.87
CA HIS A 81 18.95 9.59 -3.86
C HIS A 81 18.22 10.87 -3.43
N PRO A 82 18.03 11.87 -4.31
CA PRO A 82 17.44 13.16 -3.95
C PRO A 82 15.99 13.05 -3.46
N LEU A 83 15.29 11.97 -3.83
CA LEU A 83 13.91 11.70 -3.38
C LEU A 83 13.85 10.88 -2.08
N GLY A 84 14.97 10.33 -1.63
CA GLY A 84 15.06 9.48 -0.45
C GLY A 84 14.48 8.07 -0.63
N PRO A 85 14.71 7.17 0.35
CA PRO A 85 14.35 5.76 0.27
C PRO A 85 12.86 5.45 0.04
N CYS A 86 12.00 6.29 0.60
CA CYS A 86 10.55 6.19 0.46
C CYS A 86 10.09 6.29 -1.00
N LEU A 87 10.74 7.15 -1.76
CA LEU A 87 10.35 7.54 -3.11
C LEU A 87 11.32 6.99 -4.16
N TRP A 88 12.21 6.10 -3.76
CA TRP A 88 13.19 5.51 -4.65
C TRP A 88 12.52 4.48 -5.54
N PHE A 89 12.41 4.77 -6.83
CA PHE A 89 11.66 3.95 -7.79
C PHE A 89 12.54 3.02 -8.62
N ASP A 90 13.81 2.78 -8.29
CA ASP A 90 14.59 1.70 -8.92
C ASP A 90 14.64 0.43 -8.05
N THR A 91 14.16 0.55 -6.80
CA THR A 91 14.08 -0.55 -5.85
C THR A 91 12.66 -0.70 -5.33
N SER A 92 12.13 -1.92 -5.38
CA SER A 92 10.88 -2.30 -4.75
C SER A 92 11.03 -2.49 -3.24
N THR A 93 12.26 -2.53 -2.72
CA THR A 93 12.52 -2.87 -1.32
C THR A 93 12.38 -1.68 -0.36
N PRO A 94 11.57 -1.80 0.69
CA PRO A 94 11.51 -0.84 1.80
C PRO A 94 12.64 -1.06 2.82
N ARG A 95 13.82 -1.55 2.40
CA ARG A 95 14.95 -1.84 3.32
C ARG A 95 15.37 -0.62 4.11
N ASP A 96 15.18 0.55 3.53
CA ASP A 96 15.68 1.82 4.04
C ASP A 96 14.52 2.70 4.52
N ILE A 97 13.37 2.07 4.81
CA ILE A 97 12.20 2.67 5.43
C ILE A 97 12.14 2.16 6.88
N THR A 98 11.98 3.04 7.85
CA THR A 98 11.82 2.67 9.27
C THR A 98 10.35 2.57 9.65
N LEU A 99 9.54 3.50 9.14
CA LEU A 99 8.11 3.61 9.42
C LEU A 99 7.37 3.86 8.11
N PHE A 100 6.26 3.15 7.92
CA PHE A 100 5.32 3.37 6.84
C PHE A 100 3.91 3.41 7.41
N GLU A 101 3.29 4.58 7.40
CA GLU A 101 1.98 4.84 8.00
C GLU A 101 1.00 5.22 6.88
N MET A 102 -0.16 4.59 6.88
CA MET A 102 -1.17 4.70 5.83
C MET A 102 -2.49 5.12 6.47
N HIS A 103 -3.09 6.19 5.96
CA HIS A 103 -4.47 6.55 6.26
C HIS A 103 -5.26 6.54 4.95
N LEU A 104 -6.09 5.51 4.77
CA LEU A 104 -6.65 5.16 3.48
C LEU A 104 -8.15 5.48 3.33
N SER A 105 -8.88 5.60 4.43
CA SER A 105 -10.30 6.00 4.44
C SER A 105 -10.71 6.50 5.83
N GLU A 106 -11.65 7.47 5.90
CA GLU A 106 -12.27 7.91 7.15
C GLU A 106 -13.50 7.09 7.54
N MET A 107 -14.21 6.57 6.55
CA MET A 107 -15.44 5.80 6.74
C MET A 107 -15.34 4.51 5.91
N PRO A 108 -15.37 3.32 6.51
CA PRO A 108 -14.84 3.13 7.86
C PRO A 108 -13.39 3.62 7.95
N LYS A 109 -12.92 3.85 9.16
CA LYS A 109 -11.54 4.29 9.37
C LYS A 109 -10.57 3.15 9.00
N VAL A 110 -9.76 3.37 7.97
CA VAL A 110 -8.70 2.46 7.53
C VAL A 110 -7.36 3.14 7.74
N HIS A 111 -6.69 2.78 8.84
CA HIS A 111 -5.42 3.37 9.22
C HIS A 111 -4.47 2.29 9.74
N TYR A 112 -3.25 2.27 9.23
CA TYR A 112 -2.24 1.28 9.58
C TYR A 112 -0.86 1.91 9.73
N THR A 113 -0.10 1.45 10.71
CA THR A 113 1.32 1.74 10.86
C THR A 113 2.12 0.46 10.73
N LEU A 114 3.16 0.50 9.89
CA LEU A 114 4.15 -0.56 9.71
C LEU A 114 5.49 -0.09 10.24
N TYR A 115 6.13 -0.93 11.04
CA TYR A 115 7.49 -0.68 11.51
C TYR A 115 8.44 -1.75 10.99
N LYS A 116 9.63 -1.33 10.54
CA LYS A 116 10.68 -2.25 10.11
C LYS A 116 11.12 -3.20 11.22
N ASN A 117 11.26 -2.69 12.46
CA ASN A 117 11.65 -3.50 13.63
C ASN A 117 10.53 -4.43 14.13
N GLY A 118 9.27 -4.13 13.81
CA GLY A 118 8.11 -5.00 14.03
C GLY A 118 7.92 -6.03 12.92
N ASN A 119 8.96 -6.29 12.10
CA ASN A 119 8.89 -7.16 10.94
C ASN A 119 7.68 -6.85 10.04
N TRP A 120 7.37 -5.56 9.84
CA TRP A 120 6.26 -5.11 8.99
C TRP A 120 4.86 -5.64 9.38
N GLU A 121 4.66 -5.93 10.66
CA GLU A 121 3.31 -6.10 11.21
C GLU A 121 2.46 -4.85 10.95
N MET A 122 1.18 -5.07 10.59
CA MET A 122 0.21 -3.99 10.41
C MET A 122 -0.42 -3.67 11.75
N ILE A 123 -0.12 -2.49 12.29
CA ILE A 123 -0.69 -2.02 13.54
C ILE A 123 -1.81 -1.03 13.24
N GLY A 124 -3.02 -1.32 13.73
CA GLY A 124 -4.18 -0.43 13.61
C GLY A 124 -4.07 0.80 14.51
N LEU A 125 -5.07 1.68 14.44
CA LEU A 125 -5.08 2.96 15.15
C LEU A 125 -5.01 2.79 16.69
N TYR A 126 -5.54 1.70 17.22
CA TYR A 126 -5.61 1.44 18.66
C TYR A 126 -4.52 0.47 19.14
N GLY A 127 -3.51 0.20 18.30
CA GLY A 127 -2.40 -0.70 18.64
C GLY A 127 -2.71 -2.19 18.43
N GLU A 128 -3.87 -2.52 17.86
CA GLU A 128 -4.24 -3.89 17.52
C GLU A 128 -3.48 -4.38 16.29
N SER A 129 -3.18 -5.69 16.26
CA SER A 129 -2.67 -6.32 15.04
C SER A 129 -3.80 -6.41 14.02
N ALA A 130 -3.59 -5.79 12.86
CA ALA A 130 -4.55 -5.71 11.76
C ALA A 130 -4.13 -6.52 10.53
N GLY A 131 -3.03 -7.27 10.64
CA GLY A 131 -2.46 -8.03 9.54
C GLY A 131 -0.94 -7.93 9.47
N HIS A 132 -0.39 -8.22 8.31
CA HIS A 132 1.04 -8.17 8.07
C HIS A 132 1.33 -7.77 6.62
N CYS A 133 2.39 -7.00 6.40
CA CYS A 133 2.87 -6.68 5.06
C CYS A 133 4.22 -7.36 4.78
N ALA A 134 4.31 -8.04 3.65
CA ALA A 134 5.57 -8.51 3.11
C ALA A 134 6.18 -7.41 2.21
N PRO A 135 7.44 -7.01 2.42
CA PRO A 135 8.15 -6.15 1.49
C PRO A 135 8.27 -6.84 0.12
N ALA A 136 8.17 -6.09 -0.96
CA ALA A 136 8.42 -6.63 -2.29
C ALA A 136 9.87 -7.17 -2.41
N PRO A 137 10.08 -8.27 -3.16
CA PRO A 137 11.38 -8.95 -3.21
C PRO A 137 12.49 -8.06 -3.78
N TRP A 138 13.73 -8.35 -3.38
CA TRP A 138 14.96 -7.74 -3.91
C TRP A 138 15.95 -8.82 -4.40
N PRO A 139 16.55 -8.65 -5.59
CA PRO A 139 16.28 -7.58 -6.57
C PRO A 139 14.83 -7.62 -7.06
N ALA A 140 14.29 -6.46 -7.46
CA ALA A 140 13.01 -6.44 -8.17
C ALA A 140 13.13 -7.36 -9.40
N PRO A 141 12.04 -8.02 -9.84
CA PRO A 141 12.04 -8.66 -11.14
C PRO A 141 12.50 -7.66 -12.21
N VAL A 142 13.30 -8.11 -13.17
CA VAL A 142 13.54 -7.34 -14.39
C VAL A 142 12.18 -7.28 -15.08
N ASP A 143 11.62 -6.08 -15.23
CA ASP A 143 10.27 -5.83 -15.76
C ASP A 143 9.12 -6.37 -14.89
N PRO A 144 8.91 -5.82 -13.68
CA PRO A 144 7.74 -6.20 -12.90
C PRO A 144 6.47 -5.87 -13.72
N PRO A 145 5.47 -6.75 -13.74
CA PRO A 145 4.19 -6.44 -14.38
C PRO A 145 3.67 -5.14 -13.73
N ASN A 146 3.40 -4.13 -14.56
CA ASN A 146 3.02 -2.75 -14.22
C ASN A 146 4.17 -1.73 -14.02
N SER A 147 5.43 -2.07 -14.32
CA SER A 147 6.52 -1.09 -14.31
C SER A 147 6.33 0.05 -15.32
N GLN A 148 5.58 -0.20 -16.40
CA GLN A 148 5.18 0.78 -17.40
C GLN A 148 3.69 0.61 -17.73
N CYS A 149 2.90 1.62 -17.38
CA CYS A 149 1.46 1.70 -17.55
C CYS A 149 1.10 3.02 -18.22
N GLY A 150 1.42 3.12 -19.52
CA GLY A 150 1.29 4.37 -20.28
C GLY A 150 2.27 5.43 -19.74
N ASP A 151 1.75 6.59 -19.33
CA ASP A 151 2.54 7.70 -18.77
C ASP A 151 2.96 7.49 -17.30
N TYR A 152 2.66 6.32 -16.74
CA TYR A 152 2.87 6.00 -15.33
C TYR A 152 3.79 4.79 -15.17
N GLY A 153 4.73 4.88 -14.25
CA GLY A 153 5.48 3.73 -13.74
C GLY A 153 5.01 3.35 -12.35
N LEU A 154 4.78 2.06 -12.11
CA LEU A 154 4.37 1.56 -10.79
C LEU A 154 5.41 0.63 -10.19
N TRP A 155 5.71 0.89 -8.92
CA TRP A 155 6.74 0.20 -8.16
C TRP A 155 6.15 -0.35 -6.87
N ARG A 156 5.89 -1.66 -6.84
CA ARG A 156 5.34 -2.30 -5.64
C ARG A 156 6.34 -2.20 -4.49
N LYS A 157 5.91 -1.69 -3.35
CA LYS A 157 6.70 -1.62 -2.11
C LYS A 157 6.32 -2.72 -1.12
N PHE A 158 5.04 -2.97 -0.96
CA PHE A 158 4.51 -3.95 -0.02
C PHE A 158 3.39 -4.77 -0.64
N ARG A 159 3.27 -6.01 -0.18
CA ARG A 159 2.05 -6.80 -0.25
C ARG A 159 1.51 -6.94 1.17
N CYS A 160 0.29 -6.49 1.41
CA CYS A 160 -0.33 -6.49 2.73
C CYS A 160 -1.48 -7.50 2.78
N TYR A 161 -1.53 -8.26 3.86
CA TYR A 161 -2.58 -9.24 4.16
C TYR A 161 -3.36 -8.73 5.37
N THR A 162 -4.65 -8.46 5.19
CA THR A 162 -5.50 -7.82 6.18
C THR A 162 -6.97 -8.25 6.00
N PHE A 163 -7.90 -7.51 6.59
CA PHE A 163 -9.34 -7.72 6.48
C PHE A 163 -10.01 -6.91 5.36
N TYR A 164 -9.40 -5.81 4.89
CA TYR A 164 -9.95 -4.97 3.82
C TYR A 164 -9.25 -5.21 2.48
N THR A 165 -10.04 -5.39 1.42
CA THR A 165 -9.54 -5.54 0.05
C THR A 165 -9.15 -4.18 -0.54
N ALA A 166 -8.35 -4.19 -1.60
CA ALA A 166 -8.04 -2.98 -2.36
C ALA A 166 -9.31 -2.28 -2.89
N ASP A 167 -10.28 -3.04 -3.38
CA ASP A 167 -11.56 -2.50 -3.86
C ASP A 167 -12.35 -1.82 -2.76
N TYR A 168 -12.38 -2.41 -1.56
CA TYR A 168 -13.02 -1.81 -0.39
C TYR A 168 -12.41 -0.44 -0.09
N ILE A 169 -11.08 -0.39 0.01
CA ILE A 169 -10.31 0.83 0.28
C ILE A 169 -10.54 1.90 -0.78
N ASN A 170 -10.57 1.52 -2.06
CA ASN A 170 -10.73 2.45 -3.17
C ASN A 170 -12.17 2.92 -3.37
N SER A 171 -13.18 2.14 -2.97
CA SER A 171 -14.60 2.44 -3.24
C SER A 171 -15.22 3.50 -2.32
N TYR A 172 -14.73 3.64 -1.09
CA TYR A 172 -15.53 4.27 -0.03
C TYR A 172 -15.53 5.81 -0.03
N GLU A 173 -14.55 6.46 -0.66
CA GLU A 173 -14.51 7.93 -0.75
C GLU A 173 -14.64 8.46 -2.18
N ARG A 174 -14.84 7.58 -3.16
CA ARG A 174 -15.11 8.02 -4.54
C ARG A 174 -16.47 8.65 -4.74
N GLY A 175 -17.37 8.58 -3.75
CA GLY A 175 -18.79 8.74 -4.01
C GLY A 175 -19.19 7.59 -4.93
N TRP A 176 -19.93 6.63 -4.40
CA TRP A 176 -20.54 5.59 -5.21
C TRP A 176 -21.48 6.29 -6.22
N HIS A 177 -21.01 6.52 -7.44
CA HIS A 177 -21.86 6.80 -8.58
C HIS A 177 -22.04 5.48 -9.32
N PRO A 178 -23.20 4.79 -9.18
CA PRO A 178 -23.63 3.84 -10.19
C PRO A 178 -23.78 4.52 -11.57
#